data_AF-A0A363SYL4-F1
#
_entry.id   AF-A0A363SYL4-F1
#
_cell.length_a   1.000
_cell.length_b   1.000
_cell.length_c   1.000
_cell.angle_alpha   90.00
_cell.angle_beta   90.00
_cell.angle_gamma   90.00
#
_symmetry.space_group_name_H-M   'P 1'
#
loop_
_entity.id
_entity.type
_entity.pdbx_description
1 polymer ?
#
loop_
_entity_poly.entity_id
_entity_poly.type
_entity_poly.pdbx_seq_one_letter_code
_entity_poly.pdbx_strand_id
1 'polypeptide(L)'
;MVRLPQRPREHILDDESRQFIRQMFPSEWIIENGYKDYGIDLVVEIVINGNVSGAHFLLQLKGTDSLEILKSGYISYSCNTSTLQYFLQRTELVIFSIYDSKEKVGYWIWIQDFIRNNLKTDWCNQITATIRIPMQYKLDQKAVKEIEQRVLKAHGQNLWLTAIQTIQNPYVGYRISALDEESVKIEAYGKYPGALDDHPVELSGIFKFDQSQEAQEARKALENAFKTGETVKLDSRYFEGFDPAQIAPDLLAHLGKFETREIEIGTAQTNEGFIGKLEILDEHDNNLGEIPYIDFRVVQAGSEETTLSNEHQPIPLKVKWILNYVKQISTFNFRFYFAGSNVLEIQKFLKFSLATKNGRWFQITNLTTGFSFKESLPKDINLELADDFCEMIDDLALIQKKTGQLIQFPETITIAERRKMKVLVEVLTYGSIRTNALKYTFTLPIDAALKLASAYEKSIITKWQFGNPESKLHFMGMDLDLGPRSIILPSATLEPDTQQKLLELKALPGNATVDISLDVGDLGIITYFTKWLPT
;
A
#
# COMPACT_ATOMS: atom_id res chain seq x y z
N MET A 1 -11.21 78.46 10.74
CA MET A 1 -11.95 77.35 10.11
C MET A 1 -12.03 76.20 11.08
N VAL A 2 -13.21 75.62 11.29
CA VAL A 2 -13.38 74.39 12.09
C VAL A 2 -12.86 73.21 11.26
N ARG A 3 -11.91 72.43 11.80
CA ARG A 3 -11.46 71.17 11.17
C ARG A 3 -12.43 70.07 11.58
N LEU A 4 -13.21 69.58 10.62
CA LEU A 4 -14.11 68.44 10.79
C LEU A 4 -13.44 67.15 10.31
N PRO A 5 -13.76 65.98 10.90
CA PRO A 5 -13.31 64.70 10.41
C PRO A 5 -13.68 64.52 8.93
N GLN A 6 -12.70 64.08 8.13
CA GLN A 6 -12.93 63.71 6.74
C GLN A 6 -13.21 62.22 6.68
N ARG A 7 -14.25 61.83 5.95
CA ARG A 7 -14.56 60.42 5.70
C ARG A 7 -13.59 59.90 4.61
N PRO A 8 -12.68 58.96 4.93
CA PRO A 8 -11.76 58.44 3.92
C PRO A 8 -12.49 57.69 2.80
N ARG A 9 -11.93 57.67 1.58
CA ARG A 9 -12.51 56.93 0.44
C ARG A 9 -12.67 55.44 0.74
N GLU A 10 -11.75 54.86 1.50
CA GLU A 10 -11.83 53.47 1.97
C GLU A 10 -13.11 53.17 2.76
N HIS A 11 -13.58 54.10 3.60
CA HIS A 11 -14.85 53.95 4.32
C HIS A 11 -16.07 54.04 3.40
N ILE A 12 -15.94 54.68 2.24
CA ILE A 12 -17.02 54.73 1.25
C ILE A 12 -17.01 53.44 0.43
N LEU A 13 -15.83 52.97 0.03
CA LEU A 13 -15.65 51.71 -0.70
C LEU A 13 -16.13 50.49 0.12
N ASP A 14 -15.89 50.49 1.44
CA ASP A 14 -16.44 49.46 2.34
C ASP A 14 -17.97 49.45 2.30
N ASP A 15 -18.61 50.62 2.50
CA ASP A 15 -20.07 50.77 2.45
C ASP A 15 -20.66 50.38 1.08
N GLU A 16 -20.03 50.83 -0.02
CA GLU A 16 -20.47 50.49 -1.38
C GLU A 16 -20.40 48.98 -1.62
N SER A 17 -19.33 48.32 -1.16
CA SER A 17 -19.19 46.86 -1.29
C SER A 17 -20.25 46.10 -0.48
N ARG A 18 -20.56 46.55 0.74
CA ARG A 18 -21.63 45.97 1.58
C ARG A 18 -22.99 46.17 0.94
N GLN A 19 -23.25 47.34 0.36
CA GLN A 19 -24.50 47.63 -0.34
C GLN A 19 -24.66 46.72 -1.57
N PHE A 20 -23.60 46.53 -2.35
CA PHE A 20 -23.61 45.63 -3.50
C PHE A 20 -23.98 44.19 -3.10
N ILE A 21 -23.37 43.65 -2.04
CA ILE A 21 -23.71 42.29 -1.55
C ILE A 21 -25.18 42.19 -1.15
N ARG A 22 -25.70 43.17 -0.38
CA ARG A 22 -27.11 43.18 0.05
C ARG A 22 -28.10 43.29 -1.11
N GLN A 23 -27.69 43.86 -2.24
CA GLN A 23 -28.51 43.92 -3.46
C GLN A 23 -28.42 42.64 -4.29
N MET A 24 -27.28 41.96 -4.26
CA MET A 24 -27.05 40.77 -5.06
C MET A 24 -27.70 39.54 -4.43
N PHE A 25 -27.62 39.41 -3.11
CA PHE A 25 -28.19 38.27 -2.40
C PHE A 25 -29.70 38.42 -2.18
N PRO A 26 -30.44 37.30 -2.06
CA PRO A 26 -31.88 37.34 -1.85
C PRO A 26 -32.24 38.10 -0.58
N SER A 27 -33.31 38.90 -0.64
CA SER A 27 -33.74 39.78 0.46
C SER A 27 -34.19 39.02 1.72
N GLU A 28 -34.57 37.76 1.54
CA GLU A 28 -34.97 36.84 2.59
C GLU A 28 -33.79 36.27 3.38
N TRP A 29 -32.57 36.29 2.83
CA TRP A 29 -31.39 35.82 3.55
C TRP A 29 -31.01 36.81 4.65
N ILE A 30 -30.51 36.29 5.77
CA ILE A 30 -30.10 37.10 6.91
C ILE A 30 -28.63 37.48 6.70
N ILE A 31 -28.34 38.79 6.63
CA ILE A 31 -26.99 39.32 6.42
C ILE A 31 -26.60 40.18 7.62
N GLU A 32 -25.76 39.64 8.47
CA GLU A 32 -25.23 40.32 9.66
C GLU A 32 -23.82 40.86 9.42
N ASN A 33 -23.43 41.88 10.18
CA ASN A 33 -22.04 42.33 10.16
C ASN A 33 -21.16 41.33 10.91
N GLY A 34 -20.01 41.00 10.34
CA GLY A 34 -19.02 40.13 10.97
C GLY A 34 -18.32 40.78 12.17
N TYR A 35 -17.47 39.99 12.83
CA TYR A 35 -16.65 40.43 13.95
C TYR A 35 -15.56 41.38 13.46
N LYS A 36 -15.54 42.62 13.97
CA LYS A 36 -14.73 43.74 13.46
C LYS A 36 -13.20 43.53 13.45
N ASP A 37 -12.68 42.49 14.11
CA ASP A 37 -11.25 42.45 14.46
C ASP A 37 -10.38 41.47 13.64
N TYR A 38 -10.95 40.62 12.78
CA TYR A 38 -10.17 39.53 12.14
C TYR A 38 -10.46 39.29 10.65
N GLY A 39 -10.95 40.30 9.92
CA GLY A 39 -11.12 40.21 8.47
C GLY A 39 -12.33 39.37 8.01
N ILE A 40 -13.44 39.44 8.74
CA ILE A 40 -14.74 38.93 8.25
C ILE A 40 -15.72 40.09 8.33
N ASP A 41 -16.26 40.47 7.19
CA ASP A 41 -17.11 41.65 7.06
C ASP A 41 -18.58 41.33 7.24
N LEU A 42 -19.01 40.17 6.73
CA LEU A 42 -20.41 39.73 6.79
C LEU A 42 -20.50 38.25 7.18
N VAL A 43 -21.55 37.93 7.92
CA VAL A 43 -22.04 36.56 8.15
C VAL A 43 -23.39 36.47 7.45
N VAL A 44 -23.56 35.47 6.60
CA VAL A 44 -24.79 35.29 5.83
C VAL A 44 -25.40 33.95 6.18
N GLU A 45 -26.69 33.97 6.53
CA GLU A 45 -27.50 32.78 6.74
C GLU A 45 -28.53 32.63 5.61
N ILE A 46 -28.59 31.43 5.05
CA ILE A 46 -29.54 31.10 3.99
C ILE A 46 -30.92 30.85 4.61
N VAL A 47 -31.96 31.41 3.98
CA VAL A 47 -33.36 31.20 4.34
C VAL A 47 -34.06 30.48 3.20
N ILE A 48 -34.71 29.35 3.50
CA ILE A 48 -35.39 28.51 2.51
C ILE A 48 -36.88 28.48 2.81
N ASN A 49 -37.70 28.93 1.86
CA ASN A 49 -39.17 28.93 1.97
C ASN A 49 -39.67 29.61 3.27
N GLY A 50 -39.00 30.67 3.71
CA GLY A 50 -39.31 31.39 4.95
C GLY A 50 -38.76 30.75 6.24
N ASN A 51 -38.05 29.63 6.15
CA ASN A 51 -37.40 28.98 7.29
C ASN A 51 -35.91 29.34 7.35
N VAL A 52 -35.50 29.82 8.52
CA VAL A 52 -34.10 30.07 8.87
C VAL A 52 -33.38 28.73 8.95
N SER A 53 -32.38 28.49 8.09
CA SER A 53 -31.85 27.14 7.84
C SER A 53 -30.71 26.70 8.76
N GLY A 54 -30.05 27.62 9.47
CA GLY A 54 -28.79 27.36 10.17
C GLY A 54 -27.57 27.21 9.24
N ALA A 55 -27.75 27.31 7.92
CA ALA A 55 -26.66 27.21 6.96
C ALA A 55 -26.00 28.59 6.77
N HIS A 56 -24.78 28.73 7.27
CA HIS A 56 -24.02 29.98 7.24
C HIS A 56 -22.78 29.92 6.34
N PHE A 57 -22.41 31.09 5.80
CA PHE A 57 -21.10 31.34 5.23
C PHE A 57 -20.60 32.73 5.58
N LEU A 58 -19.29 32.95 5.43
CA LEU A 58 -18.62 34.18 5.79
C LEU A 58 -18.15 34.92 4.53
N LEU A 59 -18.17 36.25 4.55
CA LEU A 59 -17.57 37.07 3.49
C LEU A 59 -16.52 38.01 4.05
N GLN A 60 -15.37 38.06 3.37
CA GLN A 60 -14.44 39.17 3.41
C GLN A 60 -14.65 40.01 2.15
N LEU A 61 -14.91 41.30 2.33
CA LEU A 61 -15.14 42.25 1.25
C LEU A 61 -13.94 43.18 1.08
N LYS A 62 -13.60 43.53 -0.16
CA LYS A 62 -12.63 44.56 -0.49
C LYS A 62 -13.18 45.44 -1.61
N GLY A 63 -13.42 46.72 -1.35
CA GLY A 63 -13.75 47.68 -2.40
C GLY A 63 -12.51 48.33 -2.99
N THR A 64 -12.49 48.57 -4.30
CA THR A 64 -11.42 49.32 -4.97
C THR A 64 -11.98 50.22 -6.08
N ASP A 65 -11.33 51.36 -6.31
CA ASP A 65 -11.55 52.21 -7.49
C ASP A 65 -10.60 51.85 -8.65
N SER A 66 -9.67 50.93 -8.44
CA SER A 66 -8.71 50.50 -9.46
C SER A 66 -8.40 49.03 -9.26
N LEU A 67 -9.05 48.17 -10.04
CA LEU A 67 -8.71 46.75 -10.09
C LEU A 67 -7.32 46.55 -10.69
N GLU A 68 -6.47 45.78 -10.00
CA GLU A 68 -5.21 45.32 -10.55
C GLU A 68 -5.47 44.04 -11.36
N ILE A 69 -5.46 44.16 -12.69
CA ILE A 69 -5.73 43.05 -13.61
C ILE A 69 -4.42 42.61 -14.26
N LEU A 70 -4.06 41.34 -14.08
CA LEU A 70 -2.90 40.72 -14.70
C LEU A 70 -3.20 40.39 -16.17
N LYS A 71 -2.16 40.39 -17.02
CA LYS A 71 -2.26 40.02 -18.45
C LYS A 71 -2.87 38.63 -18.68
N SER A 72 -2.81 37.75 -17.68
CA SER A 72 -3.38 36.41 -17.70
C SER A 72 -4.89 36.37 -17.44
N GLY A 73 -5.57 37.51 -17.24
CA GLY A 73 -7.02 37.57 -17.00
C GLY A 73 -7.43 37.32 -15.54
N TYR A 74 -6.52 37.58 -14.60
CA TYR A 74 -6.77 37.45 -13.15
C TYR A 74 -6.71 38.81 -12.47
N ILE A 75 -7.63 39.04 -11.53
CA ILE A 75 -7.56 40.14 -10.58
C ILE A 75 -6.58 39.74 -9.47
N SER A 76 -5.64 40.64 -9.17
CA SER A 76 -4.58 40.46 -8.17
C SER A 76 -4.91 41.23 -6.89
N TYR A 77 -4.75 40.59 -5.74
CA TYR A 77 -4.87 41.25 -4.43
C TYR A 77 -3.85 40.69 -3.44
N SER A 78 -3.03 41.56 -2.84
CA SER A 78 -2.09 41.16 -1.79
C SER A 78 -2.78 41.09 -0.44
N CYS A 79 -2.78 39.92 0.20
CA CYS A 79 -3.41 39.67 1.50
C CYS A 79 -2.38 39.24 2.53
N ASN A 80 -2.56 39.65 3.78
CA ASN A 80 -1.70 39.21 4.89
C ASN A 80 -1.81 37.69 5.07
N THR A 81 -0.67 37.03 5.21
CA THR A 81 -0.59 35.59 5.43
C THR A 81 -1.34 35.15 6.68
N SER A 82 -1.31 35.95 7.75
CA SER A 82 -2.06 35.68 8.99
C SER A 82 -3.58 35.66 8.76
N THR A 83 -4.10 36.53 7.88
CA THR A 83 -5.52 36.56 7.51
C THR A 83 -5.91 35.33 6.69
N LEU A 84 -5.08 34.92 5.72
CA LEU A 84 -5.31 33.70 4.95
C LEU A 84 -5.26 32.44 5.81
N GLN A 85 -4.33 32.38 6.78
CA GLN A 85 -4.28 31.31 7.77
C GLN A 85 -5.55 31.29 8.62
N TYR A 86 -6.02 32.45 9.07
CA TYR A 86 -7.28 32.55 9.81
C TYR A 86 -8.46 32.00 9.01
N PHE A 87 -8.56 32.30 7.71
CA PHE A 87 -9.60 31.73 6.85
C PHE A 87 -9.51 30.20 6.74
N LEU A 88 -8.32 29.62 6.72
CA LEU A 88 -8.16 28.16 6.73
C LEU A 88 -8.57 27.51 8.06
N GLN A 89 -8.49 28.24 9.18
CA GLN A 89 -8.90 27.75 10.49
C GLN A 89 -10.41 27.85 10.72
N ARG A 90 -11.16 28.52 9.84
CA ARG A 90 -12.62 28.57 9.89
C ARG A 90 -13.24 27.27 9.39
N THR A 91 -14.20 26.76 10.14
CA THR A 91 -15.04 25.63 9.73
C THR A 91 -16.10 26.07 8.72
N GLU A 92 -16.53 27.32 8.82
CA GLU A 92 -17.47 27.93 7.88
C GLU A 92 -16.79 28.21 6.54
N LEU A 93 -17.57 28.09 5.46
CA LEU A 93 -17.08 28.45 4.13
C LEU A 93 -16.85 29.97 4.05
N VAL A 94 -15.69 30.37 3.54
CA VAL A 94 -15.31 31.78 3.41
C VAL A 94 -15.26 32.19 1.94
N ILE A 95 -16.04 33.20 1.58
CA ILE A 95 -15.95 33.91 0.30
C ILE A 95 -15.06 35.13 0.47
N PHE A 96 -14.13 35.30 -0.47
CA PHE A 96 -13.39 36.56 -0.62
C PHE A 96 -13.91 37.28 -1.87
N SER A 97 -14.41 38.51 -1.69
CA SER A 97 -14.98 39.30 -2.78
C SER A 97 -14.27 40.64 -2.94
N ILE A 98 -13.97 40.97 -4.20
CA ILE A 98 -13.45 42.29 -4.59
C ILE A 98 -14.53 43.02 -5.40
N TYR A 99 -14.94 44.18 -4.91
CA TYR A 99 -15.90 45.07 -5.54
C TYR A 99 -15.17 46.18 -6.30
N ASP A 100 -15.42 46.27 -7.61
CA ASP A 100 -15.01 47.40 -8.44
C ASP A 100 -16.07 48.49 -8.38
N SER A 101 -15.73 49.59 -7.72
CA SER A 101 -16.61 50.74 -7.57
C SER A 101 -16.83 51.51 -8.88
N LYS A 102 -15.94 51.42 -9.87
CA LYS A 102 -16.13 52.12 -11.15
C LYS A 102 -17.15 51.39 -12.01
N GLU A 103 -16.96 50.09 -12.18
CA GLU A 103 -17.82 49.26 -13.03
C GLU A 103 -19.06 48.76 -12.28
N LYS A 104 -19.10 48.92 -10.95
CA LYS A 104 -20.19 48.44 -10.07
C LYS A 104 -20.38 46.92 -10.16
N VAL A 105 -19.27 46.17 -10.28
CA VAL A 105 -19.25 44.70 -10.38
C VAL A 105 -18.41 44.11 -9.25
N GLY A 106 -18.91 43.03 -8.63
CA GLY A 106 -18.15 42.21 -7.69
C GLY A 106 -17.57 40.97 -8.35
N TYR A 107 -16.38 40.58 -7.92
CA TYR A 107 -15.73 39.31 -8.27
C TYR A 107 -15.51 38.50 -6.99
N TRP A 108 -15.54 37.17 -7.08
CA TRP A 108 -15.53 36.33 -5.89
C TRP A 108 -14.79 35.00 -6.10
N ILE A 109 -14.33 34.41 -4.99
CA ILE A 109 -13.80 33.04 -4.92
C ILE A 109 -14.12 32.44 -3.55
N TRP A 110 -14.12 31.11 -3.48
CA TRP A 110 -13.92 30.36 -2.24
C TRP A 110 -12.46 30.46 -1.83
N ILE A 111 -12.15 31.29 -0.83
CA ILE A 111 -10.76 31.62 -0.53
C ILE A 111 -9.98 30.41 0.02
N GLN A 112 -10.66 29.52 0.74
CA GLN A 112 -10.06 28.32 1.29
C GLN A 112 -9.60 27.37 0.19
N ASP A 113 -10.40 27.17 -0.85
CA ASP A 113 -10.05 26.33 -2.01
C ASP A 113 -8.85 26.92 -2.77
N PHE A 114 -8.88 28.24 -3.00
CA PHE A 114 -7.77 28.93 -3.64
C PHE A 114 -6.46 28.77 -2.86
N ILE A 115 -6.50 28.92 -1.53
CA ILE A 115 -5.31 28.74 -0.68
C ILE A 115 -4.77 27.32 -0.80
N ARG A 116 -5.63 26.30 -0.73
CA ARG A 116 -5.22 24.88 -0.78
C ARG A 116 -4.67 24.47 -2.15
N ASN A 117 -5.26 24.98 -3.23
CA ASN A 117 -5.02 24.48 -4.58
C ASN A 117 -4.11 25.37 -5.43
N ASN A 118 -3.98 26.66 -5.11
CA ASN A 118 -3.33 27.63 -6.01
C ASN A 118 -2.17 28.40 -5.38
N LEU A 119 -2.07 28.48 -4.05
CA LEU A 119 -0.89 29.07 -3.41
C LEU A 119 0.29 28.09 -3.40
N LYS A 120 1.51 28.60 -3.63
CA LYS A 120 2.74 27.81 -3.58
C LYS A 120 3.02 27.35 -2.15
N THR A 121 3.62 26.17 -1.97
CA THR A 121 3.87 25.54 -0.67
C THR A 121 4.61 26.41 0.38
N ASP A 122 5.33 27.45 -0.02
CA ASP A 122 6.08 28.34 0.87
C ASP A 122 5.35 29.64 1.24
N TRP A 123 4.11 29.84 0.79
CA TRP A 123 3.35 31.08 1.03
C TRP A 123 3.21 31.43 2.51
N CYS A 124 3.16 30.42 3.39
CA CYS A 124 3.06 30.57 4.84
C CYS A 124 4.30 31.22 5.49
N ASN A 125 5.44 31.26 4.81
CA ASN A 125 6.67 31.90 5.28
C ASN A 125 6.77 33.38 4.89
N GLN A 126 5.84 33.88 4.09
CA GLN A 126 5.82 35.26 3.59
C GLN A 126 4.91 36.13 4.47
N ILE A 127 5.14 37.45 4.50
CA ILE A 127 4.26 38.40 5.23
C ILE A 127 2.89 38.49 4.54
N THR A 128 2.89 38.46 3.21
CA THR A 128 1.70 38.53 2.37
C THR A 128 1.74 37.47 1.28
N ALA A 129 0.57 37.00 0.85
CA ALA A 129 0.42 36.20 -0.35
C ALA A 129 -0.62 36.82 -1.30
N THR A 130 -0.42 36.62 -2.61
CA THR A 130 -1.29 37.20 -3.64
C THR A 130 -2.47 36.28 -3.94
N ILE A 131 -3.68 36.77 -3.69
CA ILE A 131 -4.94 36.19 -4.14
C ILE A 131 -5.12 36.48 -5.63
N ARG A 132 -5.56 35.49 -6.40
CA ARG A 132 -5.85 35.62 -7.84
C ARG A 132 -7.27 35.18 -8.14
N ILE A 133 -8.10 36.12 -8.59
CA ILE A 133 -9.51 35.87 -8.92
C ILE A 133 -9.68 35.90 -10.45
N PRO A 134 -10.15 34.82 -11.09
CA PRO A 134 -10.47 34.85 -12.53
C PRO A 134 -11.54 35.91 -12.84
N MET A 135 -11.35 36.69 -13.90
CA MET A 135 -12.34 37.73 -14.28
C MET A 135 -13.73 37.17 -14.66
N GLN A 136 -13.83 35.87 -14.95
CA GLN A 136 -15.11 35.20 -15.22
C GLN A 136 -15.92 34.93 -13.94
N TYR A 137 -15.31 34.98 -12.75
CA TYR A 137 -15.99 34.74 -11.47
C TYR A 137 -16.65 36.02 -10.96
N LYS A 138 -17.59 36.53 -11.75
CA LYS A 138 -18.44 37.65 -11.36
C LYS A 138 -19.49 37.18 -10.36
N LEU A 139 -19.77 38.01 -9.37
CA LEU A 139 -20.85 37.77 -8.41
C LEU A 139 -22.16 38.26 -9.03
N ASP A 140 -22.84 37.36 -9.74
CA ASP A 140 -24.14 37.56 -10.36
C ASP A 140 -25.18 36.59 -9.79
N GLN A 141 -26.42 36.63 -10.29
CA GLN A 141 -27.49 35.75 -9.84
C GLN A 141 -27.23 34.26 -10.06
N LYS A 142 -26.39 33.90 -11.04
CA LYS A 142 -25.98 32.50 -11.24
C LYS A 142 -25.00 32.09 -10.14
N ALA A 143 -24.01 32.92 -9.85
CA ALA A 143 -23.07 32.70 -8.76
C ALA A 143 -23.78 32.59 -7.40
N VAL A 144 -24.81 33.40 -7.14
CA VAL A 144 -25.61 33.31 -5.90
C VAL A 144 -26.24 31.92 -5.73
N LYS A 145 -26.83 31.36 -6.80
CA LYS A 145 -27.38 30.00 -6.77
C LYS A 145 -26.30 28.93 -6.56
N GLU A 146 -25.13 29.10 -7.20
CA GLU A 146 -23.99 28.20 -7.00
C GLU A 146 -23.49 28.24 -5.55
N ILE A 147 -23.47 29.44 -4.93
CA ILE A 147 -23.13 29.63 -3.52
C ILE A 147 -24.16 28.95 -2.62
N GLU A 148 -25.45 29.20 -2.84
CA GLU A 148 -26.54 28.59 -2.08
C GLU A 148 -26.44 27.07 -2.06
N GLN A 149 -26.33 26.45 -3.24
CA GLN A 149 -26.23 25.00 -3.39
C GLN A 149 -25.03 24.42 -2.62
N ARG A 150 -23.85 25.06 -2.73
CA ARG A 150 -22.66 24.58 -2.05
C ARG A 150 -22.76 24.71 -0.53
N VAL A 151 -23.27 25.84 -0.02
CA VAL A 151 -23.41 26.07 1.42
C VAL A 151 -24.42 25.10 2.02
N LEU A 152 -25.56 24.90 1.37
CA LEU A 152 -26.58 23.93 1.83
C LEU A 152 -26.06 22.49 1.81
N LYS A 153 -25.34 22.11 0.75
CA LYS A 153 -24.70 20.78 0.68
C LYS A 153 -23.70 20.58 1.82
N ALA A 154 -22.80 21.53 2.05
CA ALA A 154 -21.80 21.46 3.11
C ALA A 154 -22.43 21.45 4.51
N HIS A 155 -23.47 22.27 4.72
CA HIS A 155 -24.20 22.29 5.98
C HIS A 155 -24.90 20.96 6.26
N GLY A 156 -25.62 20.41 5.26
CA GLY A 156 -26.26 19.11 5.38
C GLY A 156 -25.25 18.00 5.71
N GLN A 157 -24.11 17.96 5.02
CA GLN A 157 -23.03 17.01 5.33
C GLN A 157 -22.51 17.15 6.78
N ASN A 158 -22.33 18.38 7.27
CA ASN A 158 -21.85 18.62 8.63
C ASN A 158 -22.88 18.25 9.71
N LEU A 159 -24.17 18.53 9.48
CA LEU A 159 -25.24 18.08 10.38
C LEU A 159 -25.23 16.56 10.51
N TRP A 160 -25.09 15.87 9.39
CA TRP A 160 -24.99 14.42 9.35
C TRP A 160 -23.76 13.84 10.05
N LEU A 161 -22.60 14.44 9.79
CA LEU A 161 -21.35 14.07 10.45
C LEU A 161 -21.48 14.20 11.96
N THR A 162 -21.97 15.35 12.42
CA THR A 162 -22.20 15.62 13.84
C THR A 162 -23.23 14.66 14.42
N ALA A 163 -24.32 14.43 13.69
CA ALA A 163 -25.39 13.56 14.12
C ALA A 163 -24.86 12.16 14.40
N ILE A 164 -24.24 11.52 13.39
CA ILE A 164 -23.74 10.16 13.52
C ILE A 164 -22.64 10.05 14.59
N GLN A 165 -21.76 11.04 14.71
CA GLN A 165 -20.72 11.05 15.74
C GLN A 165 -21.26 11.20 17.17
N THR A 166 -22.45 11.77 17.32
CA THR A 166 -23.10 11.96 18.63
C THR A 166 -24.10 10.86 18.96
N ILE A 167 -24.37 9.91 18.04
CA ILE A 167 -25.18 8.73 18.33
C ILE A 167 -24.47 7.90 19.41
N GLN A 168 -25.05 7.89 20.60
CA GLN A 168 -24.64 7.04 21.70
C GLN A 168 -25.49 5.77 21.72
N ASN A 169 -25.16 4.81 20.86
CA ASN A 169 -25.72 3.47 20.93
C ASN A 169 -24.76 2.55 21.72
N PRO A 170 -25.21 1.84 22.78
CA PRO A 170 -24.33 0.99 23.59
C PRO A 170 -23.80 -0.25 22.85
N TYR A 171 -24.49 -0.68 21.78
CA TYR A 171 -24.21 -1.91 21.05
C TYR A 171 -23.58 -1.66 19.67
N VAL A 172 -24.02 -0.59 18.99
CA VAL A 172 -23.58 -0.25 17.64
C VAL A 172 -22.72 1.02 17.67
N GLY A 173 -21.57 0.96 17.02
CA GLY A 173 -20.76 2.12 16.67
C GLY A 173 -21.01 2.49 15.22
N TYR A 174 -20.99 3.79 14.95
CA TYR A 174 -21.00 4.31 13.58
C TYR A 174 -19.69 5.03 13.30
N ARG A 175 -19.16 4.87 12.10
CA ARG A 175 -17.99 5.61 11.62
C ARG A 175 -18.33 6.27 10.30
N ILE A 176 -17.95 7.53 10.17
CA ILE A 176 -17.95 8.22 8.89
C ILE A 176 -16.52 8.53 8.51
N SER A 177 -16.19 8.29 7.25
CA SER A 177 -14.94 8.75 6.64
C SER A 177 -15.25 9.44 5.31
N ALA A 178 -14.67 10.62 5.10
CA ALA A 178 -14.63 11.20 3.77
C ALA A 178 -13.64 10.38 2.94
N LEU A 179 -14.09 9.84 1.80
CA LEU A 179 -13.21 9.19 0.84
C LEU A 179 -12.52 10.25 -0.04
N ASP A 180 -13.27 11.30 -0.38
CA ASP A 180 -12.83 12.49 -1.11
C ASP A 180 -13.78 13.68 -0.79
N GLU A 181 -13.68 14.80 -1.52
CA GLU A 181 -14.52 16.00 -1.31
C GLU A 181 -16.02 15.77 -1.61
N GLU A 182 -16.36 14.73 -2.38
CA GLU A 182 -17.72 14.46 -2.84
C GLU A 182 -18.31 13.15 -2.28
N SER A 183 -17.48 12.30 -1.66
CA SER A 183 -17.82 10.94 -1.27
C SER A 183 -17.67 10.71 0.23
N VAL A 184 -18.71 10.15 0.84
CA VAL A 184 -18.76 9.82 2.26
C VAL A 184 -19.02 8.34 2.43
N LYS A 185 -18.14 7.65 3.18
CA LYS A 185 -18.35 6.27 3.60
C LYS A 185 -18.95 6.25 4.99
N ILE A 186 -20.06 5.53 5.14
CA ILE A 186 -20.72 5.29 6.42
C ILE A 186 -20.57 3.81 6.76
N GLU A 187 -20.08 3.52 7.95
CA GLU A 187 -19.91 2.16 8.47
C GLU A 187 -20.67 2.02 9.78
N ALA A 188 -21.42 0.92 9.94
CA ALA A 188 -21.96 0.49 11.22
C ALA A 188 -21.20 -0.77 11.66
N TYR A 189 -20.84 -0.85 12.94
CA TYR A 189 -20.08 -1.97 13.49
C TYR A 189 -20.51 -2.29 14.92
N GLY A 190 -20.44 -3.57 15.31
CA GLY A 190 -20.68 -3.98 16.68
C GLY A 190 -19.57 -3.48 17.61
N LYS A 191 -19.93 -2.95 18.79
CA LYS A 191 -18.95 -2.52 19.81
C LYS A 191 -18.30 -3.69 20.54
N TYR A 192 -18.85 -4.89 20.41
CA TYR A 192 -18.33 -6.16 20.93
C TYR A 192 -18.78 -7.32 20.04
N PRO A 193 -18.13 -8.50 20.10
CA PRO A 193 -18.51 -9.66 19.29
C PRO A 193 -19.96 -10.08 19.49
N GLY A 194 -20.73 -10.25 18.41
CA GLY A 194 -22.14 -10.63 18.44
C GLY A 194 -23.14 -9.47 18.64
N ALA A 195 -22.66 -8.24 18.87
CA ALA A 195 -23.56 -7.09 19.11
C ALA A 195 -24.55 -6.82 17.96
N LEU A 196 -24.14 -7.05 16.71
CA LEU A 196 -25.00 -6.85 15.54
C LEU A 196 -25.99 -8.00 15.32
N ASP A 197 -25.74 -9.18 15.89
CA ASP A 197 -26.69 -10.30 15.87
C ASP A 197 -27.81 -10.07 16.88
N ASP A 198 -27.45 -9.61 18.09
CA ASP A 198 -28.40 -9.28 19.17
C ASP A 198 -29.20 -8.00 18.88
N HIS A 199 -28.54 -7.02 18.25
CA HIS A 199 -29.07 -5.69 17.97
C HIS A 199 -28.78 -5.28 16.51
N PRO A 200 -29.51 -5.86 15.53
CA PRO A 200 -29.28 -5.57 14.13
C PRO A 200 -29.56 -4.10 13.79
N VAL A 201 -28.76 -3.56 12.88
CA VAL A 201 -29.00 -2.23 12.32
C VAL A 201 -29.97 -2.37 11.15
N GLU A 202 -31.21 -1.92 11.35
CA GLU A 202 -32.21 -1.94 10.30
C GLU A 202 -32.15 -0.65 9.47
N LEU A 203 -31.81 -0.81 8.19
CA LEU A 203 -31.85 0.25 7.18
C LEU A 203 -32.78 -0.19 6.06
N SER A 204 -33.77 0.63 5.74
CA SER A 204 -34.68 0.41 4.62
C SER A 204 -34.56 1.54 3.60
N GLY A 205 -34.46 1.15 2.33
CA GLY A 205 -34.42 2.03 1.18
C GLY A 205 -35.18 1.41 0.02
N ILE A 206 -35.60 2.24 -0.94
CA ILE A 206 -36.37 1.78 -2.10
C ILE A 206 -35.44 1.75 -3.31
N PHE A 207 -35.17 0.55 -3.81
CA PHE A 207 -34.50 0.36 -5.09
C PHE A 207 -35.52 0.19 -6.22
N LYS A 208 -35.35 0.92 -7.33
CA LYS A 208 -36.21 0.81 -8.52
C LYS A 208 -35.37 0.45 -9.73
N PHE A 209 -35.62 -0.75 -10.25
CA PHE A 209 -34.98 -1.25 -11.46
C PHE A 209 -36.02 -1.27 -12.59
N ASP A 210 -35.67 -0.69 -13.73
CA ASP A 210 -36.48 -0.80 -14.94
C ASP A 210 -36.27 -2.16 -15.64
N GLN A 211 -36.86 -2.35 -16.81
CA GLN A 211 -36.76 -3.60 -17.59
C GLN A 211 -35.54 -3.66 -18.51
N SER A 212 -34.64 -2.66 -18.47
CA SER A 212 -33.41 -2.70 -19.25
C SER A 212 -32.50 -3.83 -18.76
N GLN A 213 -31.68 -4.37 -19.66
CA GLN A 213 -30.68 -5.37 -19.31
C GLN A 213 -29.73 -4.84 -18.23
N GLU A 214 -29.32 -3.58 -18.34
CA GLU A 214 -28.44 -2.92 -17.38
C GLU A 214 -29.04 -2.89 -15.96
N ALA A 215 -30.33 -2.56 -15.83
CA ALA A 215 -31.01 -2.54 -14.54
C ALA A 215 -31.17 -3.94 -13.93
N GLN A 216 -31.40 -4.96 -14.77
CA GLN A 216 -31.48 -6.35 -14.31
C GLN A 216 -30.11 -6.88 -13.83
N GLU A 217 -29.03 -6.51 -14.51
CA GLU A 217 -27.66 -6.82 -14.09
C GLU A 217 -27.33 -6.13 -12.76
N ALA A 218 -27.67 -4.85 -12.61
CA ALA A 218 -27.49 -4.10 -11.36
C ALA A 218 -28.29 -4.70 -10.19
N ARG A 219 -29.54 -5.11 -10.44
CA ARG A 219 -30.37 -5.80 -9.45
C ARG A 219 -29.73 -7.12 -9.00
N LYS A 220 -29.28 -7.93 -9.96
CA LYS A 220 -28.63 -9.21 -9.65
C LYS A 220 -27.32 -9.01 -8.87
N ALA A 221 -26.54 -7.98 -9.21
CA ALA A 221 -25.34 -7.62 -8.47
C ALA A 221 -25.66 -7.22 -7.03
N LEU A 222 -26.72 -6.44 -6.81
CA LEU A 222 -27.19 -6.07 -5.46
C LEU A 222 -27.66 -7.28 -4.65
N GLU A 223 -28.47 -8.15 -5.26
CA GLU A 223 -28.92 -9.40 -4.62
C GLU A 223 -27.74 -10.30 -4.25
N ASN A 224 -26.73 -10.40 -5.13
CA ASN A 224 -25.50 -11.12 -4.85
C ASN A 224 -24.71 -10.49 -3.71
N ALA A 225 -24.53 -9.16 -3.71
CA ALA A 225 -23.83 -8.44 -2.66
C ALA A 225 -24.43 -8.71 -1.27
N PHE A 226 -25.77 -8.74 -1.14
CA PHE A 226 -26.41 -9.10 0.13
C PHE A 226 -26.19 -10.56 0.54
N LYS A 227 -26.05 -11.47 -0.42
CA LYS A 227 -25.80 -12.90 -0.15
C LYS A 227 -24.34 -13.18 0.22
N THR A 228 -23.40 -12.56 -0.49
CA THR A 228 -21.95 -12.87 -0.38
C THR A 228 -21.16 -11.86 0.46
N GLY A 229 -21.69 -10.65 0.65
CA GLY A 229 -20.96 -9.53 1.24
C GLY A 229 -20.00 -8.84 0.26
N GLU A 230 -20.04 -9.20 -1.02
CA GLU A 230 -19.27 -8.51 -2.07
C GLU A 230 -19.67 -7.05 -2.21
N THR A 231 -18.71 -6.22 -2.54
CA THR A 231 -18.97 -4.80 -2.78
C THR A 231 -19.67 -4.61 -4.12
N VAL A 232 -20.78 -3.88 -4.12
CA VAL A 232 -21.51 -3.46 -5.32
C VAL A 232 -21.59 -1.96 -5.39
N LYS A 233 -21.43 -1.41 -6.60
CA LYS A 233 -21.62 0.00 -6.93
C LYS A 233 -22.87 0.16 -7.78
N LEU A 234 -23.75 1.07 -7.39
CA LEU A 234 -25.02 1.32 -8.04
C LEU A 234 -25.17 2.80 -8.38
N ASP A 235 -25.60 3.08 -9.62
CA ASP A 235 -26.00 4.42 -10.03
C ASP A 235 -27.23 4.87 -9.23
N SER A 236 -27.28 6.13 -8.84
CA SER A 236 -28.35 6.65 -8.00
C SER A 236 -29.72 6.62 -8.63
N ARG A 237 -29.84 6.52 -9.97
CA ARG A 237 -31.15 6.34 -10.63
C ARG A 237 -31.90 5.09 -10.16
N TYR A 238 -31.18 4.10 -9.63
CA TYR A 238 -31.78 2.87 -9.11
C TYR A 238 -32.13 2.96 -7.62
N PHE A 239 -31.83 4.06 -6.94
CA PHE A 239 -32.04 4.22 -5.51
C PHE A 239 -32.75 5.53 -5.18
N GLU A 240 -33.96 5.45 -4.64
CA GLU A 240 -34.79 6.62 -4.34
C GLU A 240 -34.47 7.29 -2.98
N GLY A 241 -33.34 6.92 -2.37
CA GLY A 241 -32.93 7.32 -1.03
C GLY A 241 -33.25 6.25 0.03
N PHE A 242 -32.59 6.39 1.17
CA PHE A 242 -33.01 5.80 2.43
C PHE A 242 -33.50 6.92 3.36
N ASP A 243 -34.34 6.59 4.34
CA ASP A 243 -34.74 7.56 5.36
C ASP A 243 -33.65 7.64 6.45
N PRO A 244 -32.99 8.80 6.57
CA PRO A 244 -31.99 9.08 7.59
C PRO A 244 -32.44 8.81 9.02
N ALA A 245 -33.71 9.08 9.29
CA ALA A 245 -34.30 8.94 10.60
C ALA A 245 -34.22 7.50 11.11
N GLN A 246 -34.05 6.51 10.24
CA GLN A 246 -33.90 5.11 10.65
C GLN A 246 -32.59 4.84 11.40
N ILE A 247 -31.56 5.67 11.20
CA ILE A 247 -30.30 5.58 11.94
C ILE A 247 -30.41 6.27 13.30
N ALA A 248 -30.99 7.46 13.33
CA ALA A 248 -31.21 8.24 14.56
C ALA A 248 -32.43 9.17 14.38
N PRO A 249 -33.63 8.74 14.79
CA PRO A 249 -34.87 9.46 14.49
C PRO A 249 -34.86 10.90 15.02
N ASP A 250 -34.47 11.07 16.28
CA ASP A 250 -34.49 12.37 16.96
C ASP A 250 -33.50 13.39 16.37
N LEU A 251 -32.45 12.88 15.73
CA LEU A 251 -31.31 13.69 15.28
C LEU A 251 -31.32 13.93 13.77
N LEU A 252 -31.97 13.04 13.01
CA LEU A 252 -31.94 13.04 11.55
C LEU A 252 -33.31 13.26 10.90
N ALA A 253 -34.41 13.32 11.67
CA ALA A 253 -35.76 13.51 11.11
C ALA A 253 -35.95 14.78 10.27
N HIS A 254 -35.12 15.80 10.48
CA HIS A 254 -35.17 17.06 9.74
C HIS A 254 -34.27 17.06 8.49
N LEU A 255 -33.41 16.05 8.34
CA LEU A 255 -32.53 15.92 7.19
C LEU A 255 -33.33 15.20 6.11
N GLY A 256 -33.74 15.96 5.09
CA GLY A 256 -34.44 15.41 3.93
C GLY A 256 -33.63 14.32 3.22
N LYS A 257 -34.22 13.76 2.16
CA LYS A 257 -33.55 12.75 1.34
C LYS A 257 -32.24 13.29 0.76
N PHE A 258 -31.20 12.46 0.77
CA PHE A 258 -29.94 12.79 0.12
C PHE A 258 -30.01 12.56 -1.38
N GLU A 259 -29.47 13.51 -2.13
CA GLU A 259 -29.10 13.32 -3.53
C GLU A 259 -27.72 12.67 -3.59
N THR A 260 -27.68 11.38 -3.87
CA THR A 260 -26.43 10.64 -4.13
C THR A 260 -26.24 10.48 -5.64
N ARG A 261 -25.00 10.35 -6.11
CA ARG A 261 -24.69 10.02 -7.52
C ARG A 261 -24.47 8.52 -7.73
N GLU A 262 -23.77 7.90 -6.80
CA GLU A 262 -23.47 6.48 -6.77
C GLU A 262 -23.57 6.01 -5.32
N ILE A 263 -23.93 4.74 -5.13
CA ILE A 263 -23.95 4.10 -3.83
C ILE A 263 -23.10 2.85 -3.89
N GLU A 264 -22.20 2.72 -2.92
CA GLU A 264 -21.40 1.53 -2.71
C GLU A 264 -21.92 0.80 -1.47
N ILE A 265 -22.30 -0.47 -1.64
CA ILE A 265 -22.77 -1.35 -0.57
C ILE A 265 -21.80 -2.51 -0.47
N GLY A 266 -21.34 -2.82 0.74
CA GLY A 266 -20.42 -3.93 0.97
C GLY A 266 -20.18 -4.18 2.44
N THR A 267 -19.31 -5.14 2.73
CA THR A 267 -18.97 -5.51 4.11
C THR A 267 -18.19 -4.39 4.79
N ALA A 268 -18.62 -3.97 5.99
CA ALA A 268 -17.87 -3.03 6.82
C ALA A 268 -16.53 -3.66 7.26
N GLN A 269 -15.47 -2.87 7.40
CA GLN A 269 -14.20 -3.42 7.90
C GLN A 269 -14.35 -3.82 9.37
N THR A 270 -14.19 -5.11 9.65
CA THR A 270 -14.21 -5.64 11.02
C THR A 270 -12.85 -6.21 11.40
N ASN A 271 -12.58 -6.27 12.70
CA ASN A 271 -11.47 -7.07 13.26
C ASN A 271 -11.98 -8.43 13.74
N GLU A 272 -13.20 -8.82 13.33
CA GLU A 272 -13.75 -10.12 13.70
C GLU A 272 -12.98 -11.23 12.99
N GLY A 273 -12.76 -12.32 13.70
CA GLY A 273 -11.83 -13.34 13.25
C GLY A 273 -11.37 -14.23 14.39
N PHE A 274 -10.43 -15.11 14.09
CA PHE A 274 -9.78 -15.96 15.07
C PHE A 274 -8.39 -16.38 14.61
N ILE A 275 -7.56 -16.79 15.56
CA ILE A 275 -6.25 -17.36 15.26
C ILE A 275 -6.42 -18.86 15.07
N GLY A 276 -6.17 -19.34 13.87
CA GLY A 276 -6.24 -20.74 13.48
C GLY A 276 -4.87 -21.40 13.35
N LYS A 277 -4.84 -22.72 13.57
CA LYS A 277 -3.76 -23.62 13.16
C LYS A 277 -4.28 -24.51 12.03
N LEU A 278 -3.51 -24.64 10.95
CA LEU A 278 -3.81 -25.52 9.83
C LEU A 278 -2.93 -26.77 9.88
N GLU A 279 -3.51 -27.95 9.67
CA GLU A 279 -2.81 -29.23 9.74
C GLU A 279 -3.21 -30.13 8.56
N ILE A 280 -2.23 -30.86 8.03
CA ILE A 280 -2.42 -31.97 7.10
C ILE A 280 -2.08 -33.26 7.84
N LEU A 281 -3.03 -34.19 7.88
CA LEU A 281 -2.89 -35.46 8.61
C LEU A 281 -2.95 -36.66 7.66
N ASP A 282 -2.26 -37.74 8.00
CA ASP A 282 -2.35 -39.01 7.31
C ASP A 282 -3.62 -39.81 7.69
N GLU A 283 -3.74 -41.05 7.22
CA GLU A 283 -4.86 -41.94 7.55
C GLU A 283 -4.92 -42.41 9.01
N HIS A 284 -3.84 -42.20 9.77
CA HIS A 284 -3.68 -42.57 11.18
C HIS A 284 -3.68 -41.35 12.11
N ASP A 285 -4.06 -40.18 11.60
CA ASP A 285 -4.09 -38.91 12.32
C ASP A 285 -2.72 -38.37 12.75
N ASN A 286 -1.64 -38.85 12.13
CA ASN A 286 -0.31 -38.27 12.32
C ASN A 286 -0.20 -36.96 11.52
N ASN A 287 0.39 -35.94 12.16
CA ASN A 287 0.65 -34.65 11.52
C ASN A 287 1.80 -34.79 10.51
N LEU A 288 1.50 -34.54 9.24
CA LEU A 288 2.46 -34.53 8.13
C LEU A 288 3.01 -33.13 7.85
N GLY A 289 2.25 -32.09 8.19
CA GLY A 289 2.63 -30.70 8.03
C GLY A 289 1.63 -29.78 8.70
N GLU A 290 2.13 -28.69 9.27
CA GLU A 290 1.29 -27.69 9.95
C GLU A 290 1.74 -26.26 9.67
N ILE A 291 0.78 -25.35 9.82
CA ILE A 291 1.02 -23.93 9.94
C ILE A 291 0.44 -23.48 11.28
N PRO A 292 1.31 -23.14 12.24
CA PRO A 292 0.90 -23.01 13.64
C PRO A 292 0.05 -21.79 13.91
N TYR A 293 0.15 -20.72 13.10
CA TYR A 293 -0.54 -19.45 13.35
C TYR A 293 -0.98 -18.75 12.06
N ILE A 294 -2.29 -18.79 11.79
CA ILE A 294 -2.97 -17.99 10.78
C ILE A 294 -3.98 -17.08 11.48
N ASP A 295 -3.84 -15.77 11.35
CA ASP A 295 -4.84 -14.81 11.82
C ASP A 295 -5.93 -14.67 10.75
N PHE A 296 -7.03 -15.42 10.89
CA PHE A 296 -8.17 -15.31 9.99
C PHE A 296 -9.05 -14.16 10.39
N ARG A 297 -9.24 -13.19 9.50
CA ARG A 297 -10.19 -12.09 9.68
C ARG A 297 -11.32 -12.18 8.68
N VAL A 298 -12.53 -11.85 9.11
CA VAL A 298 -13.69 -11.71 8.23
C VAL A 298 -13.42 -10.52 7.30
N VAL A 299 -13.33 -10.80 6.00
CA VAL A 299 -13.10 -9.77 4.97
C VAL A 299 -14.34 -9.52 4.12
N GLN A 300 -15.26 -10.48 4.06
CA GLN A 300 -16.58 -10.35 3.42
C GLN A 300 -17.59 -11.17 4.21
N ALA A 301 -18.77 -10.61 4.47
CA ALA A 301 -19.85 -11.31 5.15
C ALA A 301 -21.20 -10.91 4.55
N GLY A 302 -21.96 -11.91 4.13
CA GLY A 302 -23.32 -11.75 3.64
C GLY A 302 -24.27 -12.76 4.28
N SER A 303 -25.52 -12.70 3.84
CA SER A 303 -26.65 -13.52 4.33
C SER A 303 -26.66 -14.99 3.89
N GLU A 304 -25.70 -15.43 3.07
CA GLU A 304 -25.50 -16.85 2.74
C GLU A 304 -24.04 -17.31 2.85
N GLU A 305 -23.08 -16.38 2.90
CA GLU A 305 -21.65 -16.69 2.82
C GLU A 305 -20.80 -15.76 3.70
N THR A 306 -19.68 -16.29 4.22
CA THR A 306 -18.65 -15.52 4.91
C THR A 306 -17.28 -15.88 4.38
N THR A 307 -16.46 -14.88 4.08
CA THR A 307 -15.08 -15.05 3.68
C THR A 307 -14.15 -14.59 4.80
N LEU A 308 -13.25 -15.48 5.20
CA LEU A 308 -12.13 -15.18 6.08
C LEU A 308 -10.81 -15.17 5.30
N SER A 309 -9.90 -14.28 5.68
CA SER A 309 -8.56 -14.22 5.09
C SER A 309 -7.51 -13.72 6.06
N ASN A 310 -6.25 -14.09 5.79
CA ASN A 310 -5.07 -13.57 6.46
C ASN A 310 -4.26 -12.63 5.56
N GLU A 311 -4.89 -11.97 4.57
CA GLU A 311 -4.20 -11.11 3.61
C GLU A 311 -3.34 -10.02 4.30
N HIS A 312 -3.79 -9.51 5.45
CA HIS A 312 -3.08 -8.53 6.28
C HIS A 312 -1.84 -9.08 7.00
N GLN A 313 -1.76 -10.40 7.24
CA GLN A 313 -0.68 -11.00 8.00
C GLN A 313 0.60 -11.02 7.16
N PRO A 314 1.77 -10.56 7.65
CA PRO A 314 3.00 -10.45 6.86
C PRO A 314 3.73 -11.80 6.74
N ILE A 315 3.02 -12.84 6.30
CA ILE A 315 3.56 -14.18 6.05
C ILE A 315 3.41 -14.56 4.56
N PRO A 316 4.28 -15.45 4.04
CA PRO A 316 4.24 -15.88 2.65
C PRO A 316 2.92 -16.52 2.21
N LEU A 317 2.27 -17.28 3.09
CA LEU A 317 1.03 -17.96 2.73
C LEU A 317 -0.19 -17.08 2.97
N LYS A 318 -0.96 -16.86 1.92
CA LYS A 318 -2.27 -16.23 1.95
C LYS A 318 -3.35 -17.26 1.75
N VAL A 319 -4.31 -17.27 2.66
CA VAL A 319 -5.46 -18.16 2.69
C VAL A 319 -6.70 -17.30 2.57
N LYS A 320 -7.57 -17.66 1.62
CA LYS A 320 -8.95 -17.16 1.54
C LYS A 320 -9.88 -18.36 1.77
N TRP A 321 -10.58 -18.34 2.89
CA TRP A 321 -11.55 -19.35 3.28
C TRP A 321 -12.96 -18.81 3.08
N ILE A 322 -13.73 -19.47 2.23
CA ILE A 322 -15.12 -19.09 1.90
C ILE A 322 -16.05 -20.14 2.47
N LEU A 323 -16.95 -19.72 3.36
CA LEU A 323 -17.95 -20.54 4.04
C LEU A 323 -19.33 -20.19 3.52
N ASN A 324 -19.97 -21.10 2.78
CA ASN A 324 -21.36 -20.97 2.38
C ASN A 324 -22.24 -21.84 3.28
N TYR A 325 -22.98 -21.23 4.19
CA TYR A 325 -23.75 -21.95 5.22
C TYR A 325 -25.07 -22.53 4.70
N VAL A 326 -25.64 -21.97 3.63
CA VAL A 326 -26.85 -22.50 2.98
C VAL A 326 -26.52 -23.79 2.22
N LYS A 327 -25.44 -23.78 1.43
CA LYS A 327 -24.98 -24.94 0.66
C LYS A 327 -24.17 -25.92 1.50
N GLN A 328 -23.74 -25.52 2.70
CA GLN A 328 -22.82 -26.26 3.56
C GLN A 328 -21.50 -26.62 2.84
N ILE A 329 -20.97 -25.67 2.07
CA ILE A 329 -19.73 -25.83 1.31
C ILE A 329 -18.67 -24.90 1.88
N SER A 330 -17.47 -25.45 2.06
CA SER A 330 -16.26 -24.75 2.47
C SER A 330 -15.25 -24.76 1.32
N THR A 331 -14.73 -23.60 0.94
CA THR A 331 -13.71 -23.48 -0.12
C THR A 331 -12.47 -22.79 0.41
N PHE A 332 -11.30 -23.40 0.18
CA PHE A 332 -10.00 -22.79 0.52
C PHE A 332 -9.24 -22.44 -0.74
N ASN A 333 -8.76 -21.20 -0.80
CA ASN A 333 -7.84 -20.73 -1.82
C ASN A 333 -6.52 -20.35 -1.17
N PHE A 334 -5.44 -20.95 -1.66
CA PHE A 334 -4.09 -20.72 -1.15
C PHE A 334 -3.28 -19.97 -2.20
N ARG A 335 -2.53 -18.95 -1.77
CA ARG A 335 -1.60 -18.20 -2.61
C ARG A 335 -0.30 -18.00 -1.85
N PHE A 336 0.82 -18.11 -2.55
CA PHE A 336 2.14 -17.92 -1.97
C PHE A 336 2.79 -16.63 -2.49
N TYR A 337 3.31 -15.81 -1.58
CA TYR A 337 4.07 -14.60 -1.86
C TYR A 337 5.42 -14.69 -1.14
N PHE A 338 6.41 -15.26 -1.82
CA PHE A 338 7.71 -15.57 -1.21
C PHE A 338 8.67 -14.37 -1.17
N ALA A 339 8.53 -13.41 -2.08
CA ALA A 339 9.45 -12.28 -2.17
C ALA A 339 9.53 -11.49 -0.85
N GLY A 340 10.74 -11.15 -0.44
CA GLY A 340 11.05 -10.46 0.82
C GLY A 340 10.90 -11.31 2.08
N SER A 341 10.53 -12.59 1.96
CA SER A 341 10.34 -13.48 3.11
C SER A 341 11.60 -14.30 3.41
N ASN A 342 11.78 -14.67 4.68
CA ASN A 342 12.93 -15.45 5.10
C ASN A 342 12.87 -16.87 4.53
N VAL A 343 13.97 -17.36 3.97
CA VAL A 343 14.01 -18.69 3.34
C VAL A 343 13.66 -19.83 4.32
N LEU A 344 14.06 -19.74 5.59
CA LEU A 344 13.70 -20.76 6.59
C LEU A 344 12.22 -20.75 6.94
N GLU A 345 11.57 -19.59 6.81
CA GLU A 345 10.13 -19.48 6.99
C GLU A 345 9.40 -20.09 5.78
N ILE A 346 9.85 -19.78 4.56
CA ILE A 346 9.35 -20.39 3.32
C ILE A 346 9.49 -21.92 3.40
N GLN A 347 10.62 -22.45 3.87
CA GLN A 347 10.83 -23.89 4.04
C GLN A 347 9.77 -24.55 4.95
N LYS A 348 9.25 -23.85 5.97
CA LYS A 348 8.16 -24.39 6.82
C LYS A 348 6.86 -24.51 6.01
N PHE A 349 6.53 -23.49 5.21
CA PHE A 349 5.35 -23.52 4.33
C PHE A 349 5.46 -24.56 3.21
N LEU A 350 6.66 -24.80 2.68
CA LEU A 350 6.90 -25.88 1.72
C LEU A 350 6.60 -27.26 2.31
N LYS A 351 6.97 -27.51 3.57
CA LYS A 351 6.64 -28.77 4.25
C LYS A 351 5.12 -28.98 4.34
N PHE A 352 4.38 -27.92 4.66
CA PHE A 352 2.92 -27.96 4.65
C PHE A 352 2.34 -28.24 3.26
N SER A 353 2.86 -27.58 2.21
CA SER A 353 2.49 -27.84 0.83
C SER A 353 2.80 -29.28 0.39
N LEU A 354 4.00 -29.81 0.68
CA LEU A 354 4.38 -31.18 0.35
C LEU A 354 3.57 -32.24 1.11
N ALA A 355 3.13 -31.92 2.32
CA ALA A 355 2.29 -32.81 3.13
C ALA A 355 0.96 -33.14 2.42
N THR A 356 0.45 -32.29 1.52
CA THR A 356 -0.80 -32.55 0.79
C THR A 356 -0.69 -33.74 -0.16
N LYS A 357 0.52 -34.07 -0.67
CA LYS A 357 0.74 -35.21 -1.57
C LYS A 357 0.40 -36.55 -0.92
N ASN A 358 0.65 -36.67 0.39
CA ASN A 358 0.44 -37.90 1.18
C ASN A 358 -0.64 -37.73 2.25
N GLY A 359 -1.24 -36.54 2.34
CA GLY A 359 -2.25 -36.20 3.33
C GLY A 359 -3.62 -36.77 3.00
N ARG A 360 -4.35 -37.18 4.03
CA ARG A 360 -5.74 -37.65 3.92
C ARG A 360 -6.73 -36.63 4.45
N TRP A 361 -6.39 -35.95 5.53
CA TRP A 361 -7.28 -35.02 6.22
C TRP A 361 -6.67 -33.62 6.28
N PHE A 362 -7.53 -32.62 6.18
CA PHE A 362 -7.23 -31.22 6.48
C PHE A 362 -7.95 -30.83 7.76
N GLN A 363 -7.22 -30.25 8.70
CA GLN A 363 -7.76 -29.84 9.99
C GLN A 363 -7.45 -28.37 10.27
N ILE A 364 -8.43 -27.67 10.81
CA ILE A 364 -8.33 -26.30 11.28
C ILE A 364 -8.70 -26.27 12.74
N THR A 365 -7.81 -25.74 13.58
CA THR A 365 -8.04 -25.60 15.01
C THR A 365 -8.08 -24.12 15.38
N ASN A 366 -9.17 -23.65 15.99
CA ASN A 366 -9.22 -22.35 16.63
C ASN A 366 -8.37 -22.41 17.91
N LEU A 367 -7.27 -21.67 17.95
CA LEU A 367 -6.32 -21.71 19.05
C LEU A 367 -6.84 -21.03 20.33
N THR A 368 -7.84 -20.18 20.21
CA THR A 368 -8.47 -19.50 21.35
C THR A 368 -9.47 -20.40 22.05
N THR A 369 -10.31 -21.11 21.28
CA THR A 369 -11.39 -21.94 21.83
C THR A 369 -11.04 -23.42 21.94
N GLY A 370 -9.99 -23.87 21.24
CA GLY A 370 -9.63 -25.29 21.10
C GLY A 370 -10.54 -26.07 20.15
N PHE A 371 -11.56 -25.43 19.55
CA PHE A 371 -12.46 -26.10 18.61
C PHE A 371 -11.71 -26.46 17.33
N SER A 372 -11.80 -27.72 16.91
CA SER A 372 -11.17 -28.24 15.70
C SER A 372 -12.21 -28.73 14.71
N PHE A 373 -12.10 -28.29 13.46
CA PHE A 373 -12.84 -28.79 12.31
C PHE A 373 -11.91 -29.64 11.45
N LYS A 374 -12.35 -30.84 11.05
CA LYS A 374 -11.57 -31.80 10.25
C LYS A 374 -12.39 -32.30 9.09
N GLU A 375 -11.83 -32.25 7.89
CA GLU A 375 -12.46 -32.71 6.65
C GLU A 375 -11.48 -33.49 5.77
N SER A 376 -12.00 -34.25 4.80
CA SER A 376 -11.13 -34.91 3.82
C SER A 376 -10.41 -33.84 3.00
N LEU A 377 -9.12 -34.05 2.75
CA LEU A 377 -8.31 -33.12 1.97
C LEU A 377 -8.98 -32.88 0.59
N PRO A 378 -9.34 -31.64 0.24
CA PRO A 378 -10.04 -31.37 -1.01
C PRO A 378 -9.18 -31.78 -2.21
N LYS A 379 -9.78 -32.47 -3.19
CA LYS A 379 -9.06 -32.93 -4.39
C LYS A 379 -8.53 -31.77 -5.24
N ASP A 380 -9.17 -30.62 -5.17
CA ASP A 380 -8.85 -29.44 -5.97
C ASP A 380 -7.92 -28.46 -5.23
N ILE A 381 -7.36 -28.85 -4.07
CA ILE A 381 -6.43 -28.01 -3.31
C ILE A 381 -5.10 -27.87 -4.07
N ASN A 382 -4.97 -26.80 -4.86
CA ASN A 382 -3.74 -26.54 -5.59
C ASN A 382 -2.69 -25.87 -4.68
N LEU A 383 -1.95 -26.70 -3.96
CA LEU A 383 -0.81 -26.31 -3.14
C LEU A 383 0.52 -26.79 -3.72
N GLU A 384 0.51 -27.44 -4.89
CA GLU A 384 1.72 -28.03 -5.47
C GLU A 384 2.69 -26.96 -5.99
N LEU A 385 3.93 -27.08 -5.55
CA LEU A 385 5.04 -26.27 -6.02
C LEU A 385 5.98 -27.17 -6.83
N ALA A 386 6.60 -26.62 -7.87
CA ALA A 386 7.53 -27.35 -8.71
C ALA A 386 8.70 -27.92 -7.87
N ASP A 387 9.10 -29.16 -8.15
CA ASP A 387 10.16 -29.83 -7.37
C ASP A 387 11.48 -29.02 -7.42
N ASP A 388 11.84 -28.45 -8.58
CA ASP A 388 12.99 -27.54 -8.76
C ASP A 388 12.94 -26.29 -7.86
N PHE A 389 11.73 -25.83 -7.51
CA PHE A 389 11.54 -24.70 -6.60
C PHE A 389 11.78 -25.15 -5.15
N CYS A 390 11.24 -26.30 -4.76
CA CYS A 390 11.44 -26.88 -3.44
C CYS A 390 12.93 -27.14 -3.17
N GLU A 391 13.63 -27.75 -4.13
CA GLU A 391 15.07 -28.01 -4.04
C GLU A 391 15.87 -26.71 -3.86
N MET A 392 15.51 -25.66 -4.60
CA MET A 392 16.17 -24.36 -4.48
C MET A 392 15.98 -23.73 -3.09
N ILE A 393 14.78 -23.83 -2.50
CA ILE A 393 14.55 -23.32 -1.14
C ILE A 393 15.33 -24.14 -0.11
N ASP A 394 15.43 -25.47 -0.28
CA ASP A 394 16.22 -26.31 0.60
C ASP A 394 17.72 -25.97 0.55
N ASP A 395 18.25 -25.72 -0.65
CA ASP A 395 19.62 -25.23 -0.86
C ASP A 395 19.87 -23.90 -0.15
N LEU A 396 19.00 -22.91 -0.36
CA LEU A 396 19.11 -21.61 0.29
C LEU A 396 18.99 -21.73 1.82
N ALA A 397 18.09 -22.60 2.30
CA ALA A 397 17.91 -22.87 3.73
C ALA A 397 19.17 -23.51 4.34
N LEU A 398 19.83 -24.42 3.61
CA LEU A 398 21.11 -25.00 4.02
C LEU A 398 22.19 -23.92 4.13
N ILE A 399 22.31 -23.05 3.10
CA ILE A 399 23.27 -21.93 3.12
C ILE A 399 23.02 -21.07 4.36
N GLN A 400 21.79 -20.60 4.57
CA GLN A 400 21.44 -19.77 5.73
C GLN A 400 21.76 -20.45 7.07
N LYS A 401 21.46 -21.75 7.23
CA LYS A 401 21.75 -22.50 8.47
C LYS A 401 23.26 -22.63 8.71
N LYS A 402 24.04 -22.90 7.67
CA LYS A 402 25.49 -23.12 7.77
C LYS A 402 26.26 -21.82 7.99
N THR A 403 25.83 -20.72 7.34
CA THR A 403 26.52 -19.43 7.41
C THR A 403 26.02 -18.55 8.57
N GLY A 404 24.79 -18.77 9.05
CA GLY A 404 24.12 -17.91 10.02
C GLY A 404 23.66 -16.56 9.44
N GLN A 405 23.86 -16.32 8.14
CA GLN A 405 23.44 -15.08 7.48
C GLN A 405 21.98 -15.19 7.01
N LEU A 406 21.19 -14.16 7.32
CA LEU A 406 19.78 -14.07 6.95
C LEU A 406 19.63 -13.97 5.42
N ILE A 407 18.86 -14.88 4.81
CA ILE A 407 18.54 -14.83 3.38
C ILE A 407 17.07 -14.48 3.22
N GLN A 408 16.81 -13.35 2.58
CA GLN A 408 15.48 -12.97 2.12
C GLN A 408 15.32 -13.44 0.68
N PHE A 409 14.19 -14.07 0.38
CA PHE A 409 13.92 -14.56 -0.96
C PHE A 409 13.65 -13.37 -1.91
N PRO A 410 14.34 -13.26 -3.05
CA PRO A 410 14.17 -12.13 -3.95
C PRO A 410 12.95 -12.33 -4.86
N GLU A 411 12.56 -11.29 -5.57
CA GLU A 411 11.51 -11.41 -6.61
C GLU A 411 11.94 -12.34 -7.75
N THR A 412 13.21 -12.31 -8.13
CA THR A 412 13.78 -13.17 -9.17
C THR A 412 15.19 -13.62 -8.78
N ILE A 413 15.59 -14.79 -9.28
CA ILE A 413 16.94 -15.33 -9.10
C ILE A 413 17.54 -15.56 -10.48
N THR A 414 18.70 -14.97 -10.74
CA THR A 414 19.39 -15.12 -12.02
C THR A 414 20.00 -16.51 -12.18
N ILE A 415 20.23 -16.95 -13.42
CA ILE A 415 20.93 -18.21 -13.70
C ILE A 415 22.34 -18.22 -13.07
N ALA A 416 23.02 -17.07 -13.07
CA ALA A 416 24.33 -16.92 -12.45
C ALA A 416 24.29 -17.14 -10.93
N GLU A 417 23.26 -16.60 -10.25
CA GLU A 417 23.05 -16.84 -8.82
C GLU A 417 22.69 -18.29 -8.53
N ARG A 418 21.83 -18.93 -9.34
CA ARG A 418 21.55 -20.37 -9.18
C ARG A 418 22.82 -21.22 -9.28
N ARG A 419 23.73 -20.90 -10.21
CA ARG A 419 25.03 -21.59 -10.31
C ARG A 419 25.89 -21.37 -9.07
N LYS A 420 25.98 -20.13 -8.57
CA LYS A 420 26.70 -19.81 -7.32
C LYS A 420 26.11 -20.53 -6.11
N MET A 421 24.78 -20.62 -6.03
CA MET A 421 24.06 -21.34 -4.98
C MET A 421 24.47 -22.81 -4.94
N LYS A 422 24.48 -23.51 -6.09
CA LYS A 422 24.90 -24.92 -6.15
C LYS A 422 26.36 -25.11 -5.71
N VAL A 423 27.26 -24.23 -6.14
CA VAL A 423 28.66 -24.22 -5.68
C VAL A 423 28.74 -24.03 -4.16
N LEU A 424 27.98 -23.08 -3.60
CA LEU A 424 27.96 -22.85 -2.16
C LEU A 424 27.44 -24.07 -1.38
N VAL A 425 26.36 -24.69 -1.84
CA VAL A 425 25.81 -25.90 -1.22
C VAL A 425 26.86 -27.01 -1.16
N GLU A 426 27.58 -27.26 -2.26
CA GLU A 426 28.64 -28.26 -2.29
C GLU A 426 29.78 -27.93 -1.30
N VAL A 427 30.25 -26.68 -1.30
CA VAL A 427 31.31 -26.21 -0.39
C VAL A 427 30.89 -26.30 1.08
N LEU A 428 29.68 -25.87 1.43
CA LEU A 428 29.19 -25.88 2.81
C LEU A 428 28.81 -27.28 3.31
N THR A 429 28.59 -28.23 2.40
CA THR A 429 28.28 -29.62 2.73
C THR A 429 29.53 -30.47 2.86
N TYR A 430 30.44 -30.39 1.90
CA TYR A 430 31.59 -31.29 1.79
C TYR A 430 32.94 -30.62 2.11
N GLY A 431 32.97 -29.29 2.21
CA GLY A 431 34.22 -28.53 2.36
C GLY A 431 35.11 -28.56 1.12
N SER A 432 34.63 -29.10 0.01
CA SER A 432 35.38 -29.19 -1.25
C SER A 432 34.45 -29.17 -2.45
N ILE A 433 34.98 -28.70 -3.59
CA ILE A 433 34.32 -28.78 -4.90
C ILE A 433 35.25 -29.44 -5.91
N ARG A 434 34.67 -30.21 -6.83
CA ARG A 434 35.38 -30.78 -7.98
C ARG A 434 35.04 -30.07 -9.27
N THR A 435 36.05 -29.59 -9.98
CA THR A 435 35.90 -28.93 -11.29
C THR A 435 36.52 -29.78 -12.38
N ASN A 436 35.74 -30.01 -13.44
CA ASN A 436 36.20 -30.68 -14.64
C ASN A 436 36.83 -29.65 -15.59
N ALA A 437 38.13 -29.46 -15.49
CA ALA A 437 38.93 -28.70 -16.43
C ALA A 437 39.96 -29.64 -17.05
N LEU A 438 40.18 -29.53 -18.36
CA LEU A 438 41.17 -30.34 -19.07
C LEU A 438 42.60 -29.84 -18.82
N LYS A 439 42.76 -28.54 -18.64
CA LYS A 439 44.08 -27.91 -18.45
C LYS A 439 44.07 -26.95 -17.27
N TYR A 440 45.21 -26.86 -16.59
CA TYR A 440 45.46 -25.86 -15.57
C TYR A 440 46.78 -25.15 -15.85
N THR A 441 46.72 -23.83 -16.01
CA THR A 441 47.88 -23.00 -16.34
C THR A 441 48.23 -22.06 -15.20
N PHE A 442 49.52 -21.87 -14.97
CA PHE A 442 50.03 -20.89 -14.02
C PHE A 442 51.43 -20.43 -14.44
N THR A 443 51.80 -19.22 -14.02
CA THR A 443 53.06 -18.59 -14.41
C THR A 443 54.04 -18.61 -13.25
N LEU A 444 55.30 -18.95 -13.51
CA LEU A 444 56.38 -18.95 -12.54
C LEU A 444 57.50 -17.99 -12.96
N PRO A 445 58.16 -17.29 -12.01
CA PRO A 445 59.46 -16.69 -12.26
C PRO A 445 60.48 -17.75 -12.70
N ILE A 446 61.43 -17.38 -13.54
CA ILE A 446 62.42 -18.31 -14.10
C ILE A 446 63.16 -19.14 -13.04
N ASP A 447 63.48 -18.55 -11.88
CA ASP A 447 64.12 -19.26 -10.75
C ASP A 447 63.27 -20.39 -10.17
N ALA A 448 61.94 -20.18 -10.10
CA ALA A 448 61.00 -21.20 -9.64
C ALA A 448 60.76 -22.27 -10.72
N ALA A 449 60.71 -21.87 -11.99
CA ALA A 449 60.60 -22.79 -13.12
C ALA A 449 61.83 -23.71 -13.24
N LEU A 450 63.04 -23.21 -13.00
CA LEU A 450 64.27 -24.01 -12.97
C LEU A 450 64.27 -25.05 -11.82
N LYS A 451 63.76 -24.68 -10.64
CA LYS A 451 63.56 -25.63 -9.53
C LYS A 451 62.55 -26.72 -9.90
N LEU A 452 61.47 -26.34 -10.56
CA LEU A 452 60.46 -27.27 -11.05
C LEU A 452 61.03 -28.25 -12.09
N ALA A 453 61.79 -27.75 -13.07
CA ALA A 453 62.45 -28.58 -14.08
C ALA A 453 63.38 -29.62 -13.44
N SER A 454 64.20 -29.21 -12.45
CA SER A 454 65.07 -30.15 -11.73
C SER A 454 64.31 -31.20 -10.92
N ALA A 455 63.17 -30.83 -10.31
CA ALA A 455 62.32 -31.77 -9.58
C ALA A 455 61.61 -32.75 -10.52
N TYR A 456 61.23 -32.30 -11.72
CA TYR A 456 60.62 -33.13 -12.76
C TYR A 456 61.61 -34.15 -13.34
N GLU A 457 62.83 -33.73 -13.70
CA GLU A 457 63.90 -34.63 -14.17
C GLU A 457 64.21 -35.76 -13.18
N LYS A 458 64.12 -35.46 -11.88
CA LYS A 458 64.34 -36.43 -10.80
C LYS A 458 63.10 -37.28 -10.46
N SER A 459 61.98 -37.11 -11.17
CA SER A 459 60.70 -37.80 -10.92
C SER A 459 60.19 -37.64 -9.47
N ILE A 460 60.42 -36.48 -8.84
CA ILE A 460 60.07 -36.22 -7.44
C ILE A 460 58.63 -35.67 -7.30
N ILE A 461 58.02 -35.20 -8.39
CA ILE A 461 56.68 -34.60 -8.36
C ILE A 461 55.62 -35.70 -8.20
N THR A 462 55.01 -35.77 -7.01
CA THR A 462 53.99 -36.77 -6.68
C THR A 462 52.56 -36.22 -6.64
N LYS A 463 52.41 -34.89 -6.49
CA LYS A 463 51.12 -34.20 -6.50
C LYS A 463 51.31 -32.70 -6.75
N TRP A 464 50.32 -32.06 -7.36
CA TRP A 464 50.25 -30.61 -7.48
C TRP A 464 49.30 -30.04 -6.44
N GLN A 465 49.79 -29.11 -5.63
CA GLN A 465 49.02 -28.43 -4.61
C GLN A 465 49.32 -26.94 -4.65
N PHE A 466 48.26 -26.13 -4.70
CA PHE A 466 48.35 -24.68 -4.69
C PHE A 466 47.59 -24.13 -3.50
N GLY A 467 48.31 -23.48 -2.58
CA GLY A 467 47.70 -22.66 -1.54
C GLY A 467 47.32 -21.30 -2.14
N ASN A 468 46.12 -20.82 -1.83
CA ASN A 468 45.66 -19.51 -2.24
C ASN A 468 45.16 -18.70 -1.04
N PRO A 469 45.13 -17.37 -1.13
CA PRO A 469 44.60 -16.51 -0.07
C PRO A 469 43.11 -16.76 0.16
N GLU A 470 42.57 -16.10 1.19
CA GLU A 470 41.15 -16.14 1.55
C GLU A 470 40.22 -16.01 0.34
N SER A 471 39.26 -16.91 0.25
CA SER A 471 38.26 -16.92 -0.81
C SER A 471 36.98 -16.29 -0.32
N LYS A 472 36.50 -15.25 -1.02
CA LYS A 472 35.20 -14.63 -0.78
C LYS A 472 34.29 -14.84 -1.98
N LEU A 473 33.00 -15.07 -1.74
CA LEU A 473 31.98 -15.18 -2.78
C LEU A 473 30.84 -14.21 -2.52
N HIS A 474 30.54 -13.38 -3.51
CA HIS A 474 29.36 -12.51 -3.49
C HIS A 474 28.12 -13.26 -3.99
N PHE A 475 27.11 -13.39 -3.14
CA PHE A 475 25.88 -14.14 -3.38
C PHE A 475 24.66 -13.40 -2.80
N MET A 476 23.70 -13.04 -3.65
CA MET A 476 22.43 -12.39 -3.25
C MET A 476 22.65 -11.14 -2.37
N GLY A 477 23.60 -10.29 -2.73
CA GLY A 477 23.93 -9.09 -1.96
C GLY A 477 24.78 -9.35 -0.70
N MET A 478 25.11 -10.60 -0.39
CA MET A 478 25.95 -10.98 0.76
C MET A 478 27.36 -11.34 0.32
N ASP A 479 28.34 -10.98 1.15
CA ASP A 479 29.72 -11.44 1.01
C ASP A 479 29.98 -12.60 1.96
N LEU A 480 30.19 -13.78 1.39
CA LEU A 480 30.48 -15.01 2.12
C LEU A 480 31.98 -15.28 2.13
N ASP A 481 32.55 -15.32 3.33
CA ASP A 481 33.92 -15.75 3.54
C ASP A 481 34.01 -17.29 3.61
N LEU A 482 34.62 -17.87 2.57
CA LEU A 482 34.85 -19.31 2.44
C LEU A 482 36.19 -19.74 3.07
N GLY A 483 36.97 -18.79 3.59
CA GLY A 483 38.27 -19.04 4.19
C GLY A 483 39.35 -19.42 3.18
N PRO A 484 40.52 -19.88 3.68
CA PRO A 484 41.64 -20.28 2.84
C PRO A 484 41.29 -21.49 1.96
N ARG A 485 41.68 -21.41 0.69
CA ARG A 485 41.46 -22.50 -0.28
C ARG A 485 42.77 -23.22 -0.63
N SER A 486 42.67 -24.54 -0.77
CA SER A 486 43.76 -25.40 -1.26
C SER A 486 43.30 -26.13 -2.51
N ILE A 487 43.98 -25.89 -3.63
CA ILE A 487 43.69 -26.55 -4.90
C ILE A 487 44.63 -27.75 -5.03
N ILE A 488 44.07 -28.93 -5.29
CA ILE A 488 44.81 -30.17 -5.49
C ILE A 488 44.46 -30.73 -6.87
N LEU A 489 45.49 -31.06 -7.66
CA LEU A 489 45.33 -31.76 -8.92
C LEU A 489 45.95 -33.16 -8.77
N PRO A 490 45.15 -34.16 -8.38
CA PRO A 490 45.67 -35.45 -7.92
C PRO A 490 46.24 -36.32 -9.06
N SER A 491 45.79 -36.12 -10.30
CA SER A 491 46.26 -36.87 -11.48
C SER A 491 47.02 -36.01 -12.49
N ALA A 492 47.38 -34.78 -12.16
CA ALA A 492 47.89 -33.85 -13.16
C ALA A 492 49.33 -34.12 -13.61
N THR A 493 49.55 -34.05 -14.92
CA THR A 493 50.86 -34.20 -15.57
C THR A 493 51.22 -32.96 -16.37
N LEU A 494 52.51 -32.73 -16.64
CA LEU A 494 52.93 -31.61 -17.48
C LEU A 494 52.50 -31.86 -18.94
N GLU A 495 51.93 -30.85 -19.58
CA GLU A 495 51.63 -30.89 -21.01
C GLU A 495 52.92 -31.06 -21.84
N PRO A 496 52.90 -31.79 -22.98
CA PRO A 496 54.09 -32.02 -23.81
C PRO A 496 54.85 -30.74 -24.16
N ASP A 497 54.14 -29.69 -24.55
CA ASP A 497 54.74 -28.39 -24.86
C ASP A 497 55.43 -27.75 -23.66
N THR A 498 54.88 -27.94 -22.45
CA THR A 498 55.48 -27.46 -21.21
C THR A 498 56.72 -28.28 -20.87
N GLN A 499 56.69 -29.60 -21.09
CA GLN A 499 57.86 -30.46 -20.89
C GLN A 499 59.03 -30.01 -21.76
N GLN A 500 58.77 -29.69 -23.04
CA GLN A 500 59.80 -29.15 -23.93
C GLN A 500 60.31 -27.79 -23.47
N LYS A 501 59.42 -26.86 -23.09
CA LYS A 501 59.80 -25.54 -22.57
C LYS A 501 60.70 -25.63 -21.33
N LEU A 502 60.47 -26.61 -20.45
CA LEU A 502 61.30 -26.80 -19.24
C LEU A 502 62.76 -27.17 -19.57
N LEU A 503 63.03 -27.80 -20.73
CA LEU A 503 64.38 -28.15 -21.17
C LEU A 503 65.18 -26.94 -21.70
N GLU A 504 64.49 -25.91 -22.18
CA GLU A 504 65.08 -24.75 -22.84
C GLU A 504 65.23 -23.52 -21.91
N LEU A 505 64.85 -23.65 -20.63
CA LEU A 505 64.80 -22.53 -19.67
C LEU A 505 66.13 -21.79 -19.46
N LYS A 506 67.27 -22.48 -19.60
CA LYS A 506 68.60 -21.89 -19.37
C LYS A 506 68.97 -20.78 -20.37
N ALA A 507 68.25 -20.69 -21.49
CA ALA A 507 68.46 -19.67 -22.51
C ALA A 507 67.64 -18.38 -22.27
N LEU A 508 66.76 -18.36 -21.26
CA LEU A 508 65.88 -17.24 -20.96
C LEU A 508 66.57 -16.21 -20.03
N PRO A 509 66.24 -14.91 -20.16
CA PRO A 509 66.80 -13.87 -19.31
C PRO A 509 66.32 -14.02 -17.85
N GLY A 510 67.15 -13.57 -16.89
CA GLY A 510 66.90 -13.77 -15.45
C GLY A 510 65.65 -13.11 -14.87
N ASN A 511 64.98 -12.23 -15.62
CA ASN A 511 63.70 -11.62 -15.26
C ASN A 511 62.49 -12.24 -15.98
N ALA A 512 62.69 -13.33 -16.73
CA ALA A 512 61.63 -13.98 -17.48
C ALA A 512 60.62 -14.68 -16.57
N THR A 513 59.38 -14.77 -17.06
CA THR A 513 58.32 -15.58 -16.50
C THR A 513 57.98 -16.71 -17.48
N VAL A 514 57.63 -17.88 -16.93
CA VAL A 514 57.37 -19.09 -17.70
C VAL A 514 55.97 -19.57 -17.39
N ASP A 515 55.16 -19.74 -18.44
CA ASP A 515 53.84 -20.35 -18.33
C ASP A 515 53.96 -21.88 -18.30
N ILE A 516 53.46 -22.46 -17.23
CA ILE A 516 53.37 -23.89 -17.00
C ILE A 516 51.94 -24.32 -17.27
N SER A 517 51.76 -25.31 -18.15
CA SER A 517 50.46 -25.94 -18.42
C SER A 517 50.48 -27.39 -17.97
N LEU A 518 49.46 -27.75 -17.20
CA LEU A 518 49.20 -29.12 -16.75
C LEU A 518 48.00 -29.70 -17.50
N ASP A 519 48.10 -30.96 -17.90
CA ASP A 519 46.95 -31.83 -18.12
C ASP A 519 46.42 -32.23 -16.75
N VAL A 520 45.14 -32.00 -16.49
CA VAL A 520 44.54 -32.26 -15.18
C VAL A 520 44.25 -33.76 -14.98
N GLY A 521 44.03 -34.50 -16.06
CA GLY A 521 43.61 -35.89 -16.04
C GLY A 521 42.20 -36.12 -15.46
N ASP A 522 41.80 -37.39 -15.39
CA ASP A 522 40.41 -37.80 -15.13
C ASP A 522 39.89 -37.45 -13.72
N LEU A 523 40.78 -37.30 -12.74
CA LEU A 523 40.39 -36.95 -11.37
C LEU A 523 40.04 -35.46 -11.21
N GLY A 524 40.28 -34.63 -12.22
CA GLY A 524 39.88 -33.22 -12.24
C GLY A 524 40.62 -32.36 -11.20
N ILE A 525 40.12 -31.16 -10.97
CA ILE A 525 40.65 -30.23 -9.98
C ILE A 525 39.80 -30.30 -8.72
N ILE A 526 40.41 -30.55 -7.57
CA ILE A 526 39.71 -30.53 -6.28
C ILE A 526 40.13 -29.27 -5.53
N THR A 527 39.15 -28.44 -5.17
CA THR A 527 39.39 -27.25 -4.35
C THR A 527 38.80 -27.46 -2.98
N TYR A 528 39.65 -27.47 -1.95
CA TYR A 528 39.26 -27.57 -0.55
C TYR A 528 39.13 -26.19 0.08
N PHE A 529 38.10 -26.01 0.91
CA PHE A 529 37.83 -24.81 1.70
C PHE A 529 37.98 -25.16 3.18
N THR A 530 39.15 -24.84 3.73
CA THR A 530 39.59 -25.31 5.05
C THR A 530 38.61 -24.97 6.19
N LYS A 531 37.90 -23.84 6.07
CA LYS A 531 36.88 -23.38 7.01
C LYS A 531 35.65 -24.29 7.08
N TRP A 532 35.36 -25.03 6.02
CA TRP A 532 34.12 -25.77 5.83
C TRP A 532 34.34 -27.28 5.68
N LEU A 533 35.54 -27.77 5.95
CA LEU A 533 35.80 -29.21 6.02
C LEU A 533 34.92 -29.83 7.12
N PRO A 534 34.23 -30.96 6.85
CA PRO A 534 33.51 -31.68 7.88
C PRO A 534 34.43 -32.03 9.04
N THR A 535 34.01 -31.73 10.27
CA THR A 535 34.70 -32.10 11.51
C THR A 535 34.58 -33.57 11.83
#